data_AF-A0A937ZL08-F1
#
_entry.id   AF-A0A937ZL08-F1
#
_cell.length_a   1.000
_cell.length_b   1.000
_cell.length_c   1.000
_cell.angle_alpha   90.00
_cell.angle_beta   90.00
_cell.angle_gamma   90.00
#
_symmetry.space_group_name_H-M   'P 1'
#
loop_
_entity.id
_entity.type
_entity.pdbx_description
1 polymer ?
#
loop_
_entity_poly.entity_id
_entity_poly.type
_entity_poly.pdbx_seq_one_letter_code
_entity_poly.pdbx_strand_id
1 'polypeptide(L)'
;MATDKTFDFIVVGAGSAGCVLAARLSERTDNRVLLIEAGEDHPPGSEPREILDIFAATAYSNPRFTWPRTVAKFGPRPGNAPDVRPHRVYNQGRVIGGTSSINGMAALRGLPSDYDGWHQRGAEGWDWQSVLPHFLKLEADRDFDGPLHNKSGPVHVQRYPRERWPGFTSAVIEAVERTGWRDIRDQNAVFADGYAPVAHSHTDDKRMGAAWCYLTAEVRRRPNLAIMDSTDVRRIVFEGTRAVGVEIVRGGAARVIRAREIVLSSGALRSPALLMRSGVGPARELAALGIAVVADRPGVGKHLMEHPGVNFGAFMRGAAAAFAAPADVRGPALVVGI
;
A
#
# COMPACT_ATOMS: atom_id res chain seq x y z
N MET A 1 -22.57 27.34 -11.84
CA MET A 1 -23.04 26.50 -12.96
C MET A 1 -22.67 25.06 -12.67
N ALA A 2 -23.66 24.25 -12.28
CA ALA A 2 -23.48 22.83 -11.98
C ALA A 2 -23.18 22.09 -13.27
N THR A 3 -21.97 21.54 -13.41
CA THR A 3 -21.74 20.55 -14.45
C THR A 3 -22.23 19.21 -13.91
N ASP A 4 -23.44 18.85 -14.32
CA ASP A 4 -24.04 17.52 -14.14
C ASP A 4 -23.33 16.49 -15.05
N LYS A 5 -22.01 16.45 -14.92
CA LYS A 5 -21.12 15.69 -15.77
C LYS A 5 -20.78 14.40 -15.04
N THR A 6 -21.57 13.37 -15.28
CA THR A 6 -21.32 11.99 -14.82
C THR A 6 -19.91 11.54 -15.25
N PHE A 7 -19.16 10.94 -14.33
CA PHE A 7 -17.87 10.30 -14.62
C PHE A 7 -18.10 8.87 -15.15
N ASP A 8 -17.15 8.36 -15.94
CA ASP A 8 -17.16 6.94 -16.28
C ASP A 8 -16.70 6.12 -15.07
N PHE A 9 -15.63 6.58 -14.42
CA PHE A 9 -15.04 5.92 -13.25
C PHE A 9 -14.84 6.91 -12.10
N ILE A 10 -15.28 6.52 -10.91
CA ILE A 10 -14.80 7.11 -9.65
C ILE A 10 -13.91 6.09 -8.94
N VAL A 11 -12.65 6.45 -8.70
CA VAL A 11 -11.70 5.67 -7.90
C VAL A 11 -11.65 6.25 -6.49
N VAL A 12 -12.04 5.45 -5.49
CA VAL A 12 -12.14 5.90 -4.09
C VAL A 12 -10.91 5.45 -3.29
N GLY A 13 -10.06 6.42 -2.96
CA GLY A 13 -8.78 6.25 -2.27
C GLY A 13 -7.62 6.31 -3.27
N ALA A 14 -6.75 7.31 -3.13
CA ALA A 14 -5.51 7.46 -3.91
C ALA A 14 -4.33 6.77 -3.23
N GLY A 15 -4.55 5.54 -2.75
CA GLY A 15 -3.47 4.66 -2.29
C GLY A 15 -2.70 4.04 -3.45
N SER A 16 -1.89 3.02 -3.16
CA SER A 16 -1.08 2.34 -4.18
C SER A 16 -1.89 1.85 -5.38
N ALA A 17 -3.00 1.14 -5.13
CA ALA A 17 -3.88 0.67 -6.20
C ALA A 17 -4.62 1.83 -6.89
N GLY A 18 -5.08 2.83 -6.13
CA GLY A 18 -5.88 3.94 -6.66
C GLY A 18 -5.10 4.83 -7.62
N CYS A 19 -3.84 5.15 -7.30
CA CYS A 19 -2.95 5.87 -8.20
C CYS A 19 -2.75 5.13 -9.53
N VAL A 20 -2.50 3.81 -9.46
CA VAL A 20 -2.35 2.96 -10.65
C VAL A 20 -3.62 2.96 -11.49
N LEU A 21 -4.77 2.69 -10.86
CA LEU A 21 -6.06 2.60 -11.54
C LEU A 21 -6.44 3.93 -12.21
N ALA A 22 -6.31 5.06 -11.51
CA ALA A 22 -6.63 6.36 -12.09
C ALA A 22 -5.72 6.70 -13.28
N ALA A 23 -4.42 6.42 -13.17
CA ALA A 23 -3.48 6.61 -14.26
C ALA A 23 -3.77 5.70 -15.45
N ARG A 24 -4.03 4.41 -15.25
CA ARG A 24 -4.30 3.46 -16.34
C ARG A 24 -5.67 3.68 -16.99
N LEU A 25 -6.72 3.92 -16.21
CA LEU A 25 -8.06 4.19 -16.76
C LEU A 25 -8.08 5.47 -17.60
N SER A 26 -7.32 6.49 -17.21
CA SER A 26 -7.23 7.76 -17.96
C SER A 26 -6.32 7.71 -19.20
N GLU A 27 -5.57 6.62 -19.43
CA GLU A 27 -4.83 6.43 -20.69
C GLU A 27 -5.76 6.38 -21.89
N ARG A 28 -7.00 5.90 -21.70
CA ARG A 28 -8.03 5.99 -22.72
C ARG A 28 -8.74 7.34 -22.62
N THR A 29 -8.68 8.13 -23.69
CA THR A 29 -9.20 9.51 -23.71
C THR A 29 -10.73 9.60 -23.67
N ASP A 30 -11.44 8.50 -23.96
CA ASP A 30 -12.89 8.37 -23.85
C ASP A 30 -13.38 8.20 -22.40
N ASN A 31 -12.51 7.76 -21.49
CA ASN A 31 -12.83 7.59 -20.08
C ASN A 31 -12.69 8.90 -19.31
N ARG A 32 -13.74 9.31 -18.60
CA ARG A 32 -13.72 10.41 -17.63
C ARG A 32 -13.55 9.85 -16.23
N VAL A 33 -12.39 10.11 -15.61
CA VAL A 33 -11.97 9.49 -14.35
C VAL A 33 -11.91 10.55 -13.25
N LEU A 34 -12.47 10.24 -12.08
CA LEU A 34 -12.28 11.01 -10.85
C LEU A 34 -11.59 10.14 -9.81
N LEU A 35 -10.43 10.58 -9.34
CA LEU A 35 -9.72 10.00 -8.20
C LEU A 35 -10.03 10.83 -6.94
N ILE A 36 -10.51 10.19 -5.87
CA ILE A 36 -10.84 10.87 -4.61
C ILE A 36 -9.95 10.34 -3.48
N GLU A 37 -9.34 11.24 -2.70
CA GLU A 37 -8.50 10.91 -1.55
C GLU A 37 -8.90 11.74 -0.31
N ALA A 38 -8.88 11.10 0.86
CA ALA A 38 -9.22 11.74 2.12
C ALA A 38 -8.07 12.56 2.71
N GLY A 39 -6.83 12.19 2.39
CA GLY A 39 -5.62 12.94 2.72
C GLY A 39 -5.30 14.07 1.76
N GLU A 40 -4.28 14.85 2.12
CA GLU A 40 -3.76 15.97 1.32
C GLU A 40 -3.05 15.47 0.04
N ASP A 41 -2.98 16.34 -0.97
CA ASP A 41 -2.19 16.14 -2.18
C ASP A 41 -0.89 16.94 -2.14
N HIS A 42 0.15 16.32 -2.68
CA HIS A 42 1.45 16.93 -2.95
C HIS A 42 1.84 16.62 -4.40
N PRO A 43 1.47 17.49 -5.36
CA PRO A 43 1.86 17.32 -6.76
C PRO A 43 3.38 17.24 -6.96
N PRO A 44 3.84 16.71 -8.11
CA PRO A 44 5.25 16.61 -8.43
C PRO A 44 5.99 17.95 -8.26
N GLY A 45 7.03 17.95 -7.42
CA GLY A 45 7.84 19.13 -7.09
C GLY A 45 7.41 19.84 -5.81
N SER A 46 6.30 19.45 -5.17
CA SER A 46 5.84 20.02 -3.90
C SER A 46 5.78 18.99 -2.77
N GLU A 47 6.37 17.81 -2.93
CA GLU A 47 6.36 16.76 -1.92
C GLU A 47 7.11 17.19 -0.65
N PRO A 48 6.53 16.98 0.55
CA PRO A 48 7.22 17.18 1.81
C PRO A 48 8.48 16.31 1.89
N ARG A 49 9.53 16.85 2.49
CA ARG A 49 10.80 16.15 2.68
C ARG A 49 10.60 14.81 3.39
N GLU A 50 9.67 14.75 4.35
CA GLU A 50 9.34 13.56 5.11
C GLU A 50 8.82 12.43 4.22
N ILE A 51 7.99 12.73 3.21
CA ILE A 51 7.48 11.74 2.25
C ILE A 51 8.61 11.25 1.35
N LEU A 52 9.50 12.16 0.93
CA LEU A 52 10.63 11.82 0.07
C LEU A 52 11.73 11.06 0.82
N ASP A 53 11.76 11.09 2.15
CA ASP A 53 12.82 10.48 2.94
C ASP A 53 12.89 8.95 2.76
N ILE A 54 14.10 8.46 2.46
CA ILE A 54 14.42 7.03 2.37
C ILE A 54 14.53 6.39 3.77
N PHE A 55 14.63 7.18 4.84
CA PHE A 55 14.44 6.67 6.19
C PHE A 55 12.95 6.51 6.48
N ALA A 56 12.46 5.27 6.36
CA ALA A 56 11.02 4.95 6.42
C ALA A 56 10.30 5.47 7.68
N ALA A 57 10.97 5.50 8.82
CA ALA A 57 10.38 5.94 10.08
C ALA A 57 9.98 7.42 10.07
N THR A 58 10.61 8.27 9.25
CA THR A 58 10.30 9.71 9.14
C THR A 58 8.85 9.92 8.73
N ALA A 59 8.41 9.31 7.62
CA ALA A 59 7.03 9.41 7.15
C ALA A 59 6.07 8.54 7.98
N TYR A 60 6.49 7.30 8.30
CA TYR A 60 5.65 6.32 8.99
C TYR A 60 5.18 6.81 10.38
N SER A 61 6.04 7.54 11.09
CA SER A 61 5.76 8.03 12.45
C SER A 61 5.10 9.42 12.46
N ASN A 62 4.90 10.03 11.29
CA ASN A 62 4.34 11.37 11.19
C ASN A 62 2.79 11.31 11.17
N PRO A 63 2.11 11.84 12.20
CA PRO A 63 0.65 11.80 12.28
C PRO A 63 -0.06 12.61 11.17
N ARG A 64 0.66 13.51 10.47
CA ARG A 64 0.14 14.27 9.34
C ARG A 64 -0.32 13.37 8.19
N PHE A 65 0.43 12.30 7.91
CA PHE A 65 0.22 11.44 6.74
C PHE A 65 -0.47 10.12 7.07
N THR A 66 -0.94 9.93 8.31
CA THR A 66 -1.55 8.69 8.77
C THR A 66 -3.01 8.88 9.16
N TRP A 67 -3.81 7.81 9.04
CA TRP A 67 -5.19 7.83 9.52
C TRP A 67 -5.22 7.95 11.05
N PRO A 68 -5.82 9.00 11.63
CA PRO A 68 -5.86 9.18 13.07
C PRO A 68 -6.70 8.08 13.73
N ARG A 69 -6.26 7.63 14.91
CA ARG A 69 -6.99 6.66 15.75
C ARG A 69 -7.27 5.31 15.07
N THR A 70 -6.49 4.94 14.06
CA THR A 70 -6.56 3.58 13.50
C THR A 70 -5.86 2.65 14.46
N VAL A 71 -6.63 1.75 15.07
CA VAL A 71 -6.14 0.79 16.05
C VAL A 71 -6.59 -0.62 15.71
N ALA A 72 -5.77 -1.59 16.07
CA ALA A 72 -6.04 -3.01 15.92
C ALA A 72 -5.76 -3.76 17.23
N LYS A 73 -6.43 -4.92 17.37
CA LYS A 73 -6.11 -5.91 18.41
C LYS A 73 -5.33 -7.03 17.74
N PHE A 74 -4.09 -7.24 18.20
CA PHE A 74 -3.21 -8.30 17.68
C PHE A 74 -3.40 -9.62 18.45
N GLY A 75 -3.19 -10.75 17.79
CA GLY A 75 -3.22 -12.10 18.40
C GLY A 75 -1.82 -12.63 18.75
N PRO A 76 -1.72 -13.82 19.39
CA PRO A 76 -2.81 -14.72 19.80
C PRO A 76 -3.39 -14.41 21.20
N ARG A 77 -4.59 -14.93 21.46
CA ARG A 77 -5.19 -15.01 22.81
C ARG A 77 -4.57 -16.22 23.52
N PRO A 78 -3.90 -16.09 24.68
CA PRO A 78 -3.56 -17.24 25.50
C PRO A 78 -4.86 -17.86 26.05
N GLY A 79 -5.31 -18.98 25.48
CA GLY A 79 -6.45 -19.80 25.94
C GLY A 79 -7.59 -19.04 26.63
N ASN A 80 -7.91 -19.43 27.87
CA ASN A 80 -9.07 -18.95 28.62
C ASN A 80 -8.90 -17.53 29.20
N ALA A 81 -7.86 -16.78 28.82
CA ALA A 81 -7.67 -15.41 29.30
C ALA A 81 -8.86 -14.51 28.89
N PRO A 82 -9.25 -13.54 29.74
CA PRO A 82 -10.23 -12.51 29.36
C PRO A 82 -9.72 -11.71 28.15
N ASP A 83 -10.63 -11.20 27.29
CA ASP A 83 -10.26 -10.42 26.10
C ASP A 83 -9.80 -8.99 26.45
N VAL A 84 -8.70 -8.89 27.20
CA VAL A 84 -8.01 -7.65 27.56
C VAL A 84 -6.86 -7.38 26.59
N ARG A 85 -7.14 -7.46 25.28
CA ARG A 85 -6.15 -7.10 24.26
C ARG A 85 -6.08 -5.57 24.12
N PRO A 86 -4.93 -4.93 24.40
CA PRO A 86 -4.80 -3.50 24.23
C PRO A 86 -4.96 -3.14 22.75
N HIS A 87 -5.64 -2.02 22.51
CA HIS A 87 -5.67 -1.41 21.19
C HIS A 87 -4.27 -0.87 20.89
N ARG A 88 -3.69 -1.31 19.78
CA ARG A 88 -2.40 -0.84 19.29
C ARG A 88 -2.62 -0.01 18.05
N VAL A 89 -1.85 1.06 17.90
CA VAL A 89 -1.86 1.88 16.69
C VAL A 89 -1.51 1.01 15.49
N TYR A 90 -2.28 1.15 14.42
CA TYR A 90 -2.11 0.44 13.16
C TYR A 90 -2.07 1.45 12.03
N ASN A 91 -0.86 1.85 11.64
CA ASN A 91 -0.65 2.98 10.73
C ASN A 91 -1.07 2.61 9.30
N GLN A 92 -1.95 3.45 8.74
CA GLN A 92 -2.35 3.42 7.34
C GLN A 92 -2.14 4.82 6.75
N GLY A 93 -1.62 4.91 5.53
CA GLY A 93 -1.42 6.20 4.88
C GLY A 93 -2.73 6.93 4.58
N ARG A 94 -2.75 8.23 4.82
CA ARG A 94 -3.83 9.18 4.52
C ARG A 94 -3.23 10.42 3.85
N VAL A 95 -2.83 10.24 2.61
CA VAL A 95 -2.18 11.22 1.71
C VAL A 95 -2.25 10.64 0.31
N ILE A 96 -2.18 11.45 -0.76
CA ILE A 96 -2.04 10.89 -2.11
C ILE A 96 -0.79 10.00 -2.20
N GLY A 97 -0.95 8.79 -2.73
CA GLY A 97 -0.02 7.66 -2.68
C GLY A 97 -0.30 6.67 -1.54
N GLY A 98 -1.12 7.04 -0.55
CA GLY A 98 -1.52 6.22 0.59
C GLY A 98 -0.35 5.63 1.34
N THR A 99 -0.43 4.34 1.71
CA THR A 99 0.63 3.68 2.49
C THR A 99 1.97 3.62 1.73
N SER A 100 2.00 3.66 0.39
CA SER A 100 3.28 3.73 -0.33
C SER A 100 4.07 5.02 -0.12
N SER A 101 3.41 6.10 0.34
CA SER A 101 4.06 7.35 0.72
C SER A 101 4.70 7.29 2.13
N ILE A 102 4.46 6.22 2.89
CA ILE A 102 4.93 6.09 4.29
C ILE A 102 5.57 4.73 4.63
N ASN A 103 5.65 3.77 3.69
CA ASN A 103 6.04 2.38 3.96
C ASN A 103 7.58 2.18 4.07
N GLY A 104 8.03 0.93 4.19
CA GLY A 104 9.45 0.56 4.16
C GLY A 104 10.08 0.51 2.75
N MET A 105 9.35 0.91 1.71
CA MET A 105 9.77 0.88 0.29
C MET A 105 10.17 -0.49 -0.27
N ALA A 106 10.00 -1.58 0.48
CA ALA A 106 10.25 -2.92 -0.03
C ALA A 106 9.33 -3.22 -1.22
N ALA A 107 9.91 -3.76 -2.29
CA ALA A 107 9.26 -4.08 -3.56
C ALA A 107 9.40 -5.59 -3.82
N LEU A 108 8.64 -6.38 -3.07
CA LEU A 108 8.67 -7.84 -3.11
C LEU A 108 7.46 -8.39 -3.84
N ARG A 109 7.65 -9.46 -4.62
CA ARG A 109 6.56 -10.13 -5.35
C ARG A 109 5.89 -11.26 -4.58
N GLY A 110 6.52 -11.84 -3.55
CA GLY A 110 6.08 -13.12 -2.99
C GLY A 110 6.48 -14.30 -3.89
N LEU A 111 5.82 -15.44 -3.73
CA LEU A 111 6.15 -16.69 -4.42
C LEU A 111 5.09 -17.05 -5.47
N PRO A 112 5.45 -17.77 -6.56
CA PRO A 112 4.48 -18.30 -7.51
C PRO A 112 3.32 -19.06 -6.86
N SER A 113 3.62 -19.86 -5.83
CA SER A 113 2.63 -20.64 -5.09
C SER A 113 1.57 -19.80 -4.37
N ASP A 114 1.86 -18.53 -4.05
CA ASP A 114 0.88 -17.64 -3.43
C ASP A 114 -0.26 -17.36 -4.40
N TYR A 115 0.09 -17.07 -5.66
CA TYR A 115 -0.81 -16.75 -6.76
C TYR A 115 -1.54 -17.98 -7.29
N ASP A 116 -0.82 -19.10 -7.47
CA ASP A 116 -1.45 -20.37 -7.82
C ASP A 116 -2.46 -20.78 -6.74
N GLY A 117 -2.15 -20.51 -5.47
CA GLY A 117 -3.09 -20.66 -4.36
C GLY A 117 -4.32 -19.75 -4.46
N TRP A 118 -4.21 -18.53 -5.00
CA TRP A 118 -5.37 -17.65 -5.26
C TRP A 118 -6.27 -18.26 -6.33
N HIS A 119 -5.68 -18.70 -7.44
CA HIS A 119 -6.40 -19.37 -8.52
C HIS A 119 -7.15 -20.60 -7.99
N GLN A 120 -6.48 -21.47 -7.24
CA GLN A 120 -7.08 -22.68 -6.65
C GLN A 120 -8.24 -22.38 -5.71
N ARG A 121 -8.26 -21.19 -5.09
CA ARG A 121 -9.36 -20.72 -4.22
C ARG A 121 -10.48 -19.98 -4.98
N GLY A 122 -10.46 -19.99 -6.31
CA GLY A 122 -11.50 -19.46 -7.17
C GLY A 122 -11.23 -18.07 -7.75
N ALA A 123 -10.03 -17.50 -7.57
CA ALA A 123 -9.61 -16.30 -8.30
C ALA A 123 -9.07 -16.69 -9.68
N GLU A 124 -9.97 -17.14 -10.57
CA GLU A 124 -9.61 -17.58 -11.93
C GLU A 124 -8.81 -16.49 -12.67
N GLY A 125 -7.73 -16.89 -13.33
CA GLY A 125 -6.79 -15.97 -14.01
C GLY A 125 -5.85 -15.18 -13.10
N TRP A 126 -5.70 -15.59 -11.83
CA TRP A 126 -4.74 -14.99 -10.87
C TRP A 126 -3.62 -15.95 -10.44
N ASP A 127 -3.35 -17.01 -11.21
CA ASP A 127 -2.15 -17.85 -11.04
C ASP A 127 -0.86 -17.09 -11.41
N TRP A 128 0.30 -17.67 -11.09
CA TRP A 128 1.61 -17.02 -11.30
C TRP A 128 1.82 -16.57 -12.75
N GLN A 129 1.48 -17.43 -13.71
CA GLN A 129 1.69 -17.13 -15.13
C GLN A 129 0.82 -15.97 -15.58
N SER A 130 -0.41 -15.89 -15.07
CA SER A 130 -1.33 -14.79 -15.34
C SER A 130 -0.89 -13.46 -14.71
N VAL A 131 -0.32 -13.47 -13.50
CA VAL A 131 0.09 -12.22 -12.82
C VAL A 131 1.47 -11.72 -13.23
N LEU A 132 2.38 -12.59 -13.68
CA LEU A 132 3.75 -12.21 -14.05
C LEU A 132 3.81 -11.05 -15.07
N PRO A 133 3.01 -11.02 -16.16
CA PRO A 133 2.96 -9.88 -17.07
C PRO A 133 2.63 -8.53 -16.38
N HIS A 134 1.85 -8.55 -15.30
CA HIS A 134 1.52 -7.36 -14.53
C HIS A 134 2.71 -6.90 -13.66
N PHE A 135 3.48 -7.83 -13.08
CA PHE A 135 4.75 -7.51 -12.41
C PHE A 135 5.77 -6.92 -13.38
N LEU A 136 5.92 -7.52 -14.56
CA LEU A 136 6.79 -7.00 -15.62
C LEU A 136 6.33 -5.60 -16.08
N LYS A 137 5.03 -5.36 -16.21
CA LYS A 137 4.50 -4.04 -16.59
C LYS A 137 4.70 -2.98 -15.49
N LEU A 138 4.75 -3.39 -14.22
CA LEU A 138 4.92 -2.53 -13.06
C LEU A 138 6.36 -2.00 -12.97
N GLU A 139 7.34 -2.86 -13.16
CA GLU A 139 8.71 -2.58 -12.73
C GLU A 139 9.67 -2.11 -13.83
N ALA A 140 10.64 -1.34 -13.38
CA ALA A 140 11.88 -1.01 -14.04
C ALA A 140 13.01 -1.42 -13.09
N ASP A 141 13.36 -2.72 -13.09
CA ASP A 141 14.44 -3.24 -12.25
C ASP A 141 15.79 -2.66 -12.75
N ARG A 142 16.67 -2.27 -11.84
CA ARG A 142 17.98 -1.66 -12.17
C ARG A 142 19.13 -2.65 -12.08
N ASP A 143 18.94 -3.79 -11.42
CA ASP A 143 20.01 -4.72 -11.08
C ASP A 143 19.94 -6.01 -11.88
N PHE A 144 18.73 -6.50 -12.20
CA PHE A 144 18.54 -7.81 -12.83
C PHE A 144 17.82 -7.72 -14.18
N ASP A 145 18.31 -8.52 -15.12
CA ASP A 145 17.72 -8.76 -16.43
C ASP A 145 17.07 -10.16 -16.48
N GLY A 146 16.44 -10.49 -17.61
CA GLY A 146 15.94 -11.82 -17.90
C GLY A 146 14.42 -11.91 -17.97
N PRO A 147 13.87 -13.11 -18.16
CA PRO A 147 12.46 -13.30 -18.48
C PRO A 147 11.51 -12.92 -17.33
N LEU A 148 12.03 -12.81 -16.11
CA LEU A 148 11.27 -12.43 -14.92
C LEU A 148 11.42 -10.94 -14.58
N HIS A 149 12.13 -10.14 -15.38
CA HIS A 149 12.30 -8.70 -15.12
C HIS A 149 11.96 -7.84 -16.33
N ASN A 150 11.62 -6.59 -16.03
CA ASN A 150 11.48 -5.56 -17.03
C ASN A 150 12.24 -4.29 -16.64
N LYS A 151 12.59 -3.47 -17.63
CA LYS A 151 13.39 -2.26 -17.47
C LYS A 151 12.59 -0.97 -17.71
N SER A 152 11.32 -1.06 -18.12
CA SER A 152 10.56 0.08 -18.64
C SER A 152 9.30 0.44 -17.83
N GLY A 153 8.98 -0.29 -16.77
CA GLY A 153 7.84 0.01 -15.92
C GLY A 153 8.03 1.31 -15.11
N PRO A 154 6.95 1.89 -14.57
CA PRO A 154 7.02 3.15 -13.84
C PRO A 154 7.65 3.05 -12.44
N VAL A 155 7.74 1.84 -11.86
CA VAL A 155 8.31 1.64 -10.52
C VAL A 155 9.76 1.18 -10.64
N HIS A 156 10.69 2.02 -10.21
CA HIS A 156 12.09 1.61 -10.12
C HIS A 156 12.26 0.58 -9.01
N VAL A 157 12.98 -0.49 -9.30
CA VAL A 157 13.32 -1.52 -8.32
C VAL A 157 14.84 -1.66 -8.30
N GLN A 158 15.43 -1.54 -7.13
CA GLN A 158 16.87 -1.66 -6.94
C GLN A 158 17.22 -2.28 -5.59
N ARG A 159 18.44 -2.77 -5.46
CA ARG A 159 18.99 -3.41 -4.26
C ARG A 159 20.32 -2.77 -3.91
N TYR A 160 20.65 -2.72 -2.62
CA TYR A 160 21.98 -2.28 -2.21
C TYR A 160 23.01 -3.33 -2.60
N PRO A 161 24.03 -2.97 -3.41
CA PRO A 161 25.08 -3.91 -3.78
C PRO A 161 25.92 -4.27 -2.55
N ARG A 162 26.51 -5.47 -2.55
CA ARG A 162 27.16 -6.06 -1.36
C ARG A 162 28.30 -5.17 -0.82
N GLU A 163 28.95 -4.41 -1.69
CA GLU A 163 30.03 -3.47 -1.35
C GLU A 163 29.54 -2.27 -0.52
N ARG A 164 28.24 -1.96 -0.56
CA ARG A 164 27.62 -0.89 0.23
C ARG A 164 26.97 -1.38 1.52
N TRP A 165 27.05 -2.69 1.82
CA TRP A 165 26.46 -3.21 3.04
C TRP A 165 27.22 -2.69 4.27
N PRO A 166 26.51 -2.24 5.32
CA PRO A 166 27.16 -1.88 6.57
C PRO A 166 27.97 -3.04 7.13
N GLY A 167 29.10 -2.76 7.78
CA GLY A 167 29.98 -3.81 8.32
C GLY A 167 29.28 -4.79 9.25
N PHE A 168 28.26 -4.32 9.99
CA PHE A 168 27.40 -5.20 10.78
C PHE A 168 26.60 -6.18 9.92
N THR A 169 25.93 -5.70 8.87
CA THR A 169 25.19 -6.55 7.92
C THR A 169 26.12 -7.57 7.29
N SER A 170 27.30 -7.16 6.84
CA SER A 170 28.29 -8.07 6.25
C SER A 170 28.71 -9.17 7.22
N ALA A 171 29.01 -8.82 8.49
CA ALA A 171 29.38 -9.80 9.51
C ALA A 171 28.25 -10.79 9.86
N VAL A 172 26.99 -10.32 9.87
CA VAL A 172 25.82 -11.20 10.06
C VAL A 172 25.68 -12.16 8.89
N ILE A 173 25.76 -11.66 7.66
CA ILE A 173 25.62 -12.50 6.46
C ILE A 173 26.75 -13.54 6.37
N GLU A 174 28.00 -13.17 6.67
CA GLU A 174 29.11 -14.14 6.76
C GLU A 174 28.84 -15.25 7.80
N ALA A 175 28.23 -14.90 8.93
CA ALA A 175 27.84 -15.89 9.93
C ALA A 175 26.71 -16.80 9.44
N VAL A 176 25.74 -16.26 8.71
CA VAL A 176 24.62 -16.98 8.10
C VAL A 176 25.09 -17.91 6.97
N GLU A 177 26.02 -17.47 6.11
CA GLU A 177 26.63 -18.30 5.06
C GLU A 177 27.31 -19.54 5.66
N ARG A 178 27.99 -19.42 6.81
CA ARG A 178 28.63 -20.55 7.51
C ARG A 178 27.64 -21.60 8.02
N THR A 179 26.36 -21.27 8.18
CA THR A 179 25.32 -22.25 8.56
C THR A 179 24.66 -22.94 7.36
N GLY A 180 25.11 -22.63 6.14
CA GLY A 180 24.66 -23.28 4.90
C GLY A 180 23.61 -22.50 4.11
N TRP A 181 23.19 -21.33 4.59
CA TRP A 181 22.30 -20.43 3.84
C TRP A 181 23.05 -19.81 2.66
N ARG A 182 22.33 -19.59 1.55
CA ARG A 182 22.92 -19.12 0.29
C ARG A 182 22.39 -17.75 -0.10
N ASP A 183 23.23 -16.98 -0.78
CA ASP A 183 22.83 -15.77 -1.48
C ASP A 183 21.96 -16.14 -2.68
N ILE A 184 20.66 -15.90 -2.58
CA ILE A 184 19.76 -16.08 -3.73
C ILE A 184 19.81 -14.88 -4.67
N ARG A 185 20.47 -13.78 -4.24
CA ARG A 185 20.66 -12.49 -4.93
C ARG A 185 19.38 -11.73 -5.25
N ASP A 186 18.36 -12.43 -5.75
CA ASP A 186 17.11 -11.86 -6.17
C ASP A 186 15.89 -12.67 -5.74
N GLN A 187 15.25 -12.22 -4.67
CA GLN A 187 13.99 -12.78 -4.17
C GLN A 187 12.78 -12.59 -5.12
N ASN A 188 12.89 -11.76 -6.16
CA ASN A 188 11.80 -11.54 -7.13
C ASN A 188 11.88 -12.48 -8.36
N ALA A 189 12.94 -13.29 -8.47
CA ALA A 189 13.13 -14.25 -9.56
C ALA A 189 13.71 -15.62 -9.12
N VAL A 190 14.33 -15.70 -7.93
CA VAL A 190 14.83 -16.95 -7.35
C VAL A 190 13.95 -17.35 -6.18
N PHE A 191 13.03 -18.30 -6.44
CA PHE A 191 12.04 -18.77 -5.48
C PHE A 191 12.57 -19.95 -4.66
N ALA A 192 13.63 -19.70 -3.90
CA ALA A 192 14.26 -20.68 -3.02
C ALA A 192 14.63 -20.06 -1.68
N ASP A 193 14.79 -20.89 -0.66
CA ASP A 193 15.28 -20.44 0.64
C ASP A 193 16.71 -19.88 0.51
N GLY A 194 16.94 -18.73 1.14
CA GLY A 194 18.21 -18.02 1.10
C GLY A 194 18.11 -16.63 1.70
N TYR A 195 19.18 -15.87 1.58
CA TYR A 195 19.17 -14.44 1.85
C TYR A 195 19.43 -13.66 0.56
N ALA A 196 18.95 -12.43 0.50
CA ALA A 196 19.22 -11.48 -0.57
C ALA A 196 19.13 -10.05 -0.02
N PRO A 197 19.79 -9.07 -0.67
CA PRO A 197 19.47 -7.68 -0.40
C PRO A 197 18.00 -7.41 -0.73
N VAL A 198 17.33 -6.64 0.14
CA VAL A 198 15.92 -6.30 -0.06
C VAL A 198 15.78 -5.45 -1.31
N ALA A 199 14.83 -5.81 -2.18
CA ALA A 199 14.48 -5.00 -3.34
C ALA A 199 13.64 -3.80 -2.86
N HIS A 200 14.00 -2.60 -3.31
CA HIS A 200 13.39 -1.35 -2.88
C HIS A 200 12.92 -0.48 -4.03
N SER A 201 11.87 0.30 -3.77
CA SER A 201 11.31 1.34 -4.65
C SER A 201 11.67 2.75 -4.16
N HIS A 202 12.90 3.16 -4.48
CA HIS A 202 13.41 4.52 -4.25
C HIS A 202 14.50 4.87 -5.29
N THR A 203 14.79 6.15 -5.48
CA THR A 203 16.05 6.62 -6.09
C THR A 203 17.18 6.58 -5.06
N ASP A 204 18.39 7.03 -5.39
CA ASP A 204 19.49 7.12 -4.42
C ASP A 204 19.14 7.93 -3.15
N ASP A 205 18.25 8.90 -3.27
CA ASP A 205 17.95 9.88 -2.22
C ASP A 205 16.45 10.08 -1.91
N LYS A 206 15.55 9.48 -2.70
CA LYS A 206 14.11 9.73 -2.58
C LYS A 206 13.25 8.48 -2.69
N ARG A 207 12.32 8.31 -1.75
CA ARG A 207 11.21 7.36 -1.84
C ARG A 207 10.46 7.51 -3.15
N MET A 208 10.13 6.37 -3.77
CA MET A 208 9.23 6.32 -4.93
C MET A 208 7.92 5.63 -4.56
N GLY A 209 6.95 6.43 -4.09
CA GLY A 209 5.59 5.97 -3.83
C GLY A 209 4.74 5.89 -5.10
N ALA A 210 3.56 5.28 -5.04
CA ALA A 210 2.70 5.10 -6.21
C ALA A 210 2.26 6.42 -6.85
N ALA A 211 2.08 7.48 -6.06
CA ALA A 211 1.77 8.81 -6.58
C ALA A 211 2.91 9.37 -7.46
N TRP A 212 4.16 9.23 -7.02
CA TRP A 212 5.34 9.62 -7.78
C TRP A 212 5.40 8.85 -9.12
N CYS A 213 5.17 7.54 -9.08
CA CYS A 213 5.32 6.67 -10.24
C CYS A 213 4.16 6.78 -11.25
N TYR A 214 2.92 7.01 -10.79
CA TYR A 214 1.72 6.94 -11.64
C TYR A 214 0.97 8.26 -11.80
N LEU A 215 1.06 9.20 -10.86
CA LEU A 215 0.42 10.51 -10.94
C LEU A 215 1.45 11.59 -11.30
N THR A 216 2.21 11.33 -12.37
CA THR A 216 3.22 12.26 -12.90
C THR A 216 2.59 13.58 -13.36
N ALA A 217 3.41 14.61 -13.56
CA ALA A 217 2.93 15.89 -14.07
C ALA A 217 2.18 15.76 -15.41
N GLU A 218 2.59 14.81 -16.26
CA GLU A 218 1.90 14.50 -17.51
C GLU A 218 0.53 13.86 -17.27
N VAL A 219 0.46 12.83 -16.42
CA VAL A 219 -0.81 12.15 -16.10
C VAL A 219 -1.81 13.13 -15.49
N ARG A 220 -1.35 14.00 -14.58
CA ARG A 220 -2.19 15.02 -13.93
C ARG A 220 -2.71 16.09 -14.89
N ARG A 221 -2.05 16.32 -16.03
CA ARG A 221 -2.51 17.27 -17.07
C ARG A 221 -3.56 16.68 -18.02
N ARG A 222 -3.84 15.38 -17.95
CA ARG A 222 -4.83 14.75 -18.81
C ARG A 222 -6.21 15.38 -18.58
N PRO A 223 -6.90 15.89 -19.62
CA PRO A 223 -8.16 16.62 -19.46
C PRO A 223 -9.33 15.73 -18.98
N ASN A 224 -9.15 14.41 -19.06
CA ASN A 224 -10.11 13.39 -18.67
C ASN A 224 -9.85 12.79 -17.28
N LEU A 225 -8.83 13.27 -16.55
CA LEU A 225 -8.56 12.88 -15.16
C LEU A 225 -8.76 14.07 -14.22
N ALA A 226 -9.64 13.90 -13.23
CA ALA A 226 -9.79 14.81 -12.10
C ALA A 226 -9.25 14.15 -10.83
N ILE A 227 -8.55 14.91 -10.00
CA ILE A 227 -8.07 14.47 -8.69
C ILE A 227 -8.70 15.36 -7.63
N MET A 228 -9.29 14.75 -6.60
CA MET A 228 -9.96 15.42 -5.50
C MET A 228 -9.39 14.91 -4.19
N ASP A 229 -8.49 15.69 -3.62
CA ASP A 229 -7.87 15.44 -2.32
C ASP A 229 -8.71 16.00 -1.17
N SER A 230 -8.27 15.74 0.06
CA SER A 230 -8.87 16.26 1.28
C SER A 230 -10.40 16.08 1.34
N THR A 231 -10.87 14.94 0.82
CA THR A 231 -12.29 14.66 0.59
C THR A 231 -12.66 13.26 1.05
N ASP A 232 -13.55 13.18 2.04
CA ASP A 232 -14.02 11.91 2.56
C ASP A 232 -15.19 11.37 1.72
N VAL A 233 -15.09 10.11 1.28
CA VAL A 233 -16.25 9.37 0.73
C VAL A 233 -16.99 8.69 1.88
N ARG A 234 -18.24 9.14 2.11
CA ARG A 234 -19.05 8.68 3.24
C ARG A 234 -19.73 7.34 2.96
N ARG A 235 -20.34 7.24 1.77
CA ARG A 235 -21.07 6.06 1.28
C ARG A 235 -21.16 6.03 -0.25
N ILE A 236 -21.39 4.85 -0.78
CA ILE A 236 -21.80 4.62 -2.16
C ILE A 236 -23.31 4.85 -2.27
N VAL A 237 -23.74 5.43 -3.38
CA VAL A 237 -25.15 5.67 -3.71
C VAL A 237 -25.60 4.61 -4.70
N PHE A 238 -26.76 4.00 -4.44
CA PHE A 238 -27.33 2.92 -5.25
C PHE A 238 -28.70 3.28 -5.81
N GLU A 239 -28.99 2.78 -7.00
CA GLU A 239 -30.34 2.65 -7.58
C GLU A 239 -30.63 1.16 -7.72
N GLY A 240 -31.51 0.63 -6.85
CA GLY A 240 -31.61 -0.82 -6.64
C GLY A 240 -30.29 -1.38 -6.11
N THR A 241 -29.69 -2.31 -6.85
CA THR A 241 -28.36 -2.88 -6.54
C THR A 241 -27.23 -2.27 -7.37
N ARG A 242 -27.53 -1.34 -8.28
CA ARG A 242 -26.54 -0.69 -9.13
C ARG A 242 -25.94 0.51 -8.42
N ALA A 243 -24.62 0.54 -8.31
CA ALA A 243 -23.90 1.72 -7.81
C ALA A 243 -23.93 2.83 -8.87
N VAL A 244 -24.33 4.05 -8.48
CA VAL A 244 -24.55 5.18 -9.41
C VAL A 244 -23.78 6.45 -9.02
N GLY A 245 -23.11 6.43 -7.88
CA GLY A 245 -22.27 7.53 -7.43
C GLY A 245 -21.75 7.34 -6.02
N VAL A 246 -21.04 8.35 -5.53
CA VAL A 246 -20.57 8.42 -4.14
C VAL A 246 -21.05 9.69 -3.48
N GLU A 247 -21.39 9.61 -2.20
CA GLU A 247 -21.61 10.77 -1.36
C GLU A 247 -20.27 11.17 -0.73
N ILE A 248 -19.83 12.38 -1.04
CA ILE A 248 -18.60 12.98 -0.50
C ILE A 248 -18.93 14.01 0.57
N VAL A 249 -17.98 14.25 1.47
CA VAL A 249 -17.98 15.39 2.39
C VAL A 249 -16.72 16.22 2.12
N ARG A 250 -16.91 17.47 1.70
CA ARG A 250 -15.82 18.43 1.47
C ARG A 250 -16.22 19.80 1.98
N GLY A 251 -15.37 20.42 2.79
CA GLY A 251 -15.67 21.72 3.42
C GLY A 251 -16.94 21.70 4.29
N GLY A 252 -17.24 20.57 4.93
CA GLY A 252 -18.44 20.39 5.77
C GLY A 252 -19.75 20.13 5.02
N ALA A 253 -19.77 20.22 3.69
CA ALA A 253 -20.96 19.99 2.89
C ALA A 253 -20.95 18.59 2.26
N ALA A 254 -22.08 17.87 2.38
CA ALA A 254 -22.30 16.62 1.70
C ALA A 254 -22.74 16.87 0.24
N ARG A 255 -22.18 16.14 -0.72
CA ARG A 255 -22.55 16.21 -2.15
C ARG A 255 -22.48 14.82 -2.77
N VAL A 256 -23.34 14.56 -3.74
CA VAL A 256 -23.29 13.31 -4.53
C VAL A 256 -22.57 13.57 -5.85
N ILE A 257 -21.59 12.73 -6.18
CA ILE A 257 -20.95 12.71 -7.50
C ILE A 257 -21.34 11.42 -8.19
N ARG A 258 -21.89 11.52 -9.41
CA ARG A 258 -22.38 10.39 -10.19
C ARG A 258 -21.28 9.76 -11.04
N ALA A 259 -21.32 8.43 -11.16
CA ALA A 259 -20.45 7.69 -12.07
C ALA A 259 -21.11 6.42 -12.62
N ARG A 260 -20.60 5.93 -13.75
CA ARG A 260 -21.01 4.65 -14.34
C ARG A 260 -20.45 3.46 -13.57
N GLU A 261 -19.20 3.57 -13.11
CA GLU A 261 -18.52 2.55 -12.32
C GLU A 261 -17.75 3.20 -11.15
N ILE A 262 -17.70 2.48 -10.03
CA ILE A 262 -17.03 2.92 -8.80
C ILE A 262 -16.04 1.85 -8.37
N VAL A 263 -14.78 2.23 -8.29
CA VAL A 263 -13.67 1.34 -7.94
C VAL A 263 -13.17 1.69 -6.54
N LEU A 264 -13.29 0.75 -5.60
CA LEU A 264 -12.85 0.96 -4.22
C LEU A 264 -11.37 0.60 -4.06
N SER A 265 -10.56 1.60 -3.73
CA SER A 265 -9.11 1.48 -3.50
C SER A 265 -8.70 2.11 -2.15
N SER A 266 -9.60 2.11 -1.17
CA SER A 266 -9.41 2.78 0.12
C SER A 266 -8.55 1.97 1.11
N GLY A 267 -8.04 0.81 0.69
CA GLY A 267 -7.24 -0.11 1.51
C GLY A 267 -8.07 -1.14 2.28
N ALA A 268 -7.39 -2.18 2.76
CA ALA A 268 -8.00 -3.39 3.33
C ALA A 268 -8.93 -3.14 4.53
N LEU A 269 -8.69 -2.08 5.31
CA LEU A 269 -9.54 -1.74 6.46
C LEU A 269 -10.72 -0.83 6.10
N ARG A 270 -10.54 0.09 5.13
CA ARG A 270 -11.54 1.13 4.84
C ARG A 270 -12.47 0.76 3.69
N SER A 271 -12.02 -0.01 2.70
CA SER A 271 -12.90 -0.52 1.63
C SER A 271 -14.08 -1.35 2.18
N PRO A 272 -13.89 -2.38 3.04
CA PRO A 272 -15.03 -3.10 3.61
C PRO A 272 -15.88 -2.23 4.54
N ALA A 273 -15.27 -1.32 5.30
CA ALA A 273 -16.02 -0.38 6.14
C ALA A 273 -16.92 0.55 5.30
N LEU A 274 -16.46 1.01 4.14
CA LEU A 274 -17.24 1.81 3.20
C LEU A 274 -18.37 0.99 2.57
N LEU A 275 -18.10 -0.26 2.15
CA LEU A 275 -19.15 -1.18 1.66
C LEU A 275 -20.25 -1.36 2.71
N MET A 276 -19.88 -1.68 3.95
CA MET A 276 -20.83 -1.88 5.04
C MET A 276 -21.66 -0.63 5.33
N ARG A 277 -21.04 0.56 5.42
CA ARG A 277 -21.78 1.83 5.58
C ARG A 277 -22.71 2.14 4.40
N SER A 278 -22.49 1.51 3.25
CA SER A 278 -23.29 1.69 2.04
C SER A 278 -24.33 0.58 1.85
N GLY A 279 -24.50 -0.31 2.83
CA GLY A 279 -25.50 -1.39 2.78
C GLY A 279 -25.03 -2.69 2.12
N VAL A 280 -23.74 -2.84 1.83
CA VAL A 280 -23.16 -4.08 1.27
C VAL A 280 -22.31 -4.77 2.31
N GLY A 281 -22.77 -5.92 2.82
CA GLY A 281 -22.11 -6.64 3.90
C GLY A 281 -23.03 -7.66 4.59
N PRO A 282 -22.63 -8.22 5.74
CA PRO A 282 -23.44 -9.23 6.42
C PRO A 282 -24.79 -8.64 6.89
N ALA A 283 -25.90 -9.10 6.33
CA ALA A 283 -27.21 -8.45 6.48
C ALA A 283 -27.63 -8.26 7.95
N ARG A 284 -27.36 -9.24 8.82
CA ARG A 284 -27.67 -9.16 10.26
C ARG A 284 -26.86 -8.09 10.98
N GLU A 285 -25.56 -7.97 10.68
CA GLU A 285 -24.68 -6.95 11.27
C GLU A 285 -25.09 -5.55 10.81
N LEU A 286 -25.45 -5.40 9.52
CA LEU A 286 -25.94 -4.14 8.97
C LEU A 286 -27.27 -3.71 9.58
N ALA A 287 -28.25 -4.63 9.66
CA ALA A 287 -29.55 -4.36 10.24
C ALA A 287 -29.46 -3.97 11.73
N ALA A 288 -28.56 -4.60 12.50
CA ALA A 288 -28.32 -4.25 13.89
C ALA A 288 -27.78 -2.82 14.09
N LEU A 289 -27.19 -2.23 13.05
CA LEU A 289 -26.70 -0.84 13.03
C LEU A 289 -27.68 0.13 12.37
N GLY A 290 -28.89 -0.32 12.00
CA GLY A 290 -29.89 0.50 11.30
C GLY A 290 -29.50 0.84 9.86
N ILE A 291 -28.59 0.08 9.25
CA ILE A 291 -28.15 0.30 7.86
C ILE A 291 -29.05 -0.54 6.94
N ALA A 292 -29.71 0.12 5.98
CA ALA A 292 -30.49 -0.56 4.95
C ALA A 292 -29.60 -1.49 4.11
N VAL A 293 -30.01 -2.74 3.95
CA VAL A 293 -29.25 -3.75 3.21
C VAL A 293 -29.52 -3.60 1.71
N VAL A 294 -28.47 -3.28 0.96
CA VAL A 294 -28.46 -3.29 -0.51
C VAL A 294 -28.12 -4.68 -1.03
N ALA A 295 -27.13 -5.33 -0.43
CA ALA A 295 -26.74 -6.69 -0.78
C ALA A 295 -26.14 -7.44 0.42
N ASP A 296 -26.69 -8.61 0.73
CA ASP A 296 -26.15 -9.49 1.77
C ASP A 296 -24.88 -10.18 1.27
N ARG A 297 -23.73 -9.77 1.81
CA ARG A 297 -22.40 -10.29 1.47
C ARG A 297 -21.66 -10.64 2.76
N PRO A 298 -21.81 -11.87 3.29
CA PRO A 298 -21.26 -12.24 4.60
C PRO A 298 -19.73 -12.21 4.69
N GLY A 299 -19.03 -12.25 3.55
CA GLY A 299 -17.57 -12.15 3.49
C GLY A 299 -17.00 -10.74 3.65
N VAL A 300 -17.81 -9.67 3.54
CA VAL A 300 -17.31 -8.29 3.67
C VAL A 300 -16.82 -8.05 5.10
N GLY A 301 -15.57 -7.58 5.22
CA GLY A 301 -14.92 -7.34 6.51
C GLY A 301 -14.38 -8.61 7.19
N LYS A 302 -14.45 -9.76 6.53
CA LYS A 302 -13.88 -11.04 7.00
C LYS A 302 -12.55 -11.33 6.28
N HIS A 303 -11.92 -12.45 6.65
CA HIS A 303 -10.66 -12.93 6.06
C HIS A 303 -9.52 -11.87 6.09
N LEU A 304 -9.45 -11.10 7.18
CA LEU A 304 -8.33 -10.20 7.43
C LEU A 304 -7.07 -11.04 7.70
N MET A 305 -6.02 -10.76 6.95
CA MET A 305 -4.71 -11.39 7.05
C MET A 305 -3.66 -10.32 7.38
N GLU A 306 -2.61 -10.73 8.07
CA GLU A 306 -1.46 -9.89 8.43
C GLU A 306 -0.22 -10.79 8.59
N HIS A 307 0.97 -10.21 8.42
CA HIS A 307 2.23 -10.85 8.78
C HIS A 307 2.58 -10.53 10.25
N PRO A 308 2.54 -11.53 11.16
CA PRO A 308 2.92 -11.30 12.55
C PRO A 308 4.42 -11.08 12.65
N GLY A 309 4.82 -9.88 13.07
CA GLY A 309 6.23 -9.54 13.26
C GLY A 309 6.65 -9.53 14.73
N VAL A 310 7.87 -10.01 15.02
CA VAL A 310 8.54 -9.80 16.31
C VAL A 310 9.93 -9.24 16.10
N ASN A 311 10.33 -8.31 16.97
CA ASN A 311 11.61 -7.63 16.87
C ASN A 311 12.56 -8.09 17.98
N PHE A 312 13.79 -8.43 17.62
CA PHE A 312 14.89 -8.69 18.56
C PHE A 312 15.92 -7.58 18.45
N GLY A 313 16.51 -7.17 19.58
CA GLY A 313 17.54 -6.17 19.58
C GLY A 313 18.67 -6.44 20.56
N ALA A 314 19.86 -5.99 20.16
CA ALA A 314 21.06 -6.06 20.97
C ALA A 314 21.85 -4.76 20.82
N PHE A 315 22.57 -4.37 21.88
CA PHE A 315 23.50 -3.25 21.85
C PHE A 315 24.80 -3.67 21.16
N MET A 316 25.26 -2.86 20.21
CA MET A 316 26.54 -3.08 19.53
C MET A 316 27.71 -2.53 20.38
N ARG A 317 28.84 -3.26 20.43
CA ARG A 317 30.07 -2.81 21.11
C ARG A 317 31.03 -2.11 20.14
N GLY A 318 31.65 -1.01 20.56
CA GLY A 318 32.82 -0.40 19.89
C GLY A 318 32.52 0.32 18.56
N ALA A 319 33.54 0.48 17.70
CA ALA A 319 33.49 1.22 16.42
C ALA A 319 32.45 0.70 15.40
N ALA A 320 31.89 -0.50 15.62
CA ALA A 320 30.74 -1.02 14.87
C ALA A 320 29.42 -0.24 15.15
N ALA A 321 29.41 0.62 16.18
CA ALA A 321 28.30 1.49 16.56
C ALA A 321 28.27 2.84 15.80
N ALA A 322 29.26 3.13 14.94
CA ALA A 322 29.39 4.41 14.26
C ALA A 322 28.40 4.57 13.09
N PHE A 323 27.10 4.64 13.42
CA PHE A 323 26.17 5.44 12.63
C PHE A 323 26.37 6.89 13.07
N ALA A 324 26.53 7.81 12.12
CA ALA A 324 26.45 9.25 12.41
C ALA A 324 24.98 9.60 12.74
N ALA A 325 24.53 9.23 13.94
CA ALA A 325 23.23 9.64 14.46
C ALA A 325 23.32 11.09 14.96
N PRO A 326 22.29 11.92 14.76
CA PRO A 326 22.17 13.22 15.42
C PRO A 326 22.28 13.08 16.95
N ALA A 327 22.78 14.12 17.62
CA ALA A 327 23.26 14.11 19.00
C ALA A 327 22.21 13.77 20.09
N ASP A 328 20.96 13.49 19.71
CA ASP A 328 19.82 13.22 20.58
C ASP A 328 19.36 11.74 20.61
N VAL A 329 20.00 10.84 19.85
CA VAL A 329 19.68 9.39 19.89
C VAL A 329 20.53 8.66 20.94
N ARG A 330 19.89 8.20 22.03
CA ARG A 330 20.54 7.35 23.06
C ARG A 330 20.76 5.92 22.54
N GLY A 331 21.88 5.70 21.86
CA GLY A 331 22.51 4.41 21.54
C GLY A 331 21.95 3.66 20.32
N PRO A 332 22.78 2.97 19.51
CA PRO A 332 22.29 2.18 18.38
C PRO A 332 21.72 0.86 18.90
N ALA A 333 20.40 0.76 18.93
CA ALA A 333 19.69 -0.51 19.06
C ALA A 333 19.49 -1.10 17.66
N LEU A 334 20.01 -2.30 17.42
CA LEU A 334 19.61 -3.08 16.26
C LEU A 334 18.20 -3.61 16.51
N VAL A 335 17.34 -3.57 15.49
CA VAL A 335 16.02 -4.19 15.51
C VAL A 335 15.98 -5.17 14.35
N VAL A 336 16.07 -6.47 14.63
CA VAL A 336 15.87 -7.55 13.66
C VAL A 336 14.43 -7.99 13.77
N GLY A 337 13.62 -7.68 12.76
CA GLY A 337 12.25 -8.21 12.63
C GLY A 337 12.27 -9.59 11.99
N ILE A 338 11.55 -10.56 12.56
CA ILE A 338 11.10 -11.78 11.86
C ILE A 338 9.67 -11.54 11.42
#